data_AF-A0A534AX05-F1
#
_entry.id   AF-A0A534AX05-F1
#
_cell.length_a   1.000
_cell.length_b   1.000
_cell.length_c   1.000
_cell.angle_alpha   90.00
_cell.angle_beta   90.00
_cell.angle_gamma   90.00
#
_symmetry.space_group_name_H-M   'P 1'
#
loop_
_entity.id
_entity.type
_entity.pdbx_description
1 polymer ?
#
loop_
_entity_poly.entity_id
_entity_poly.type
_entity_poly.pdbx_seq_one_letter_code
_entity_poly.pdbx_strand_id
1 'polypeptide(L)' 'MSRMVQCVVIKHEAPGLERIPYPGELGKRIYENVSKEGWARWLQHQTMLINEYRLTPIE' A
#
# COMPACT_ATOMS: atom_id res chain seq x y z
N MET A 1 15.73 12.74 4.58
CA MET A 1 15.50 12.50 3.14
C MET A 1 14.49 11.38 3.01
N SER A 2 13.44 11.56 2.22
CA SER A 2 12.43 10.52 2.02
C SER A 2 13.01 9.41 1.15
N ARG A 3 12.89 8.16 1.58
CA ARG A 3 13.29 6.99 0.79
C ARG A 3 12.48 6.95 -0.51
N MET A 4 13.15 6.81 -1.65
CA MET A 4 12.50 6.64 -2.95
C MET A 4 12.34 5.15 -3.26
N VAL A 5 11.23 4.77 -3.90
CA VAL A 5 10.93 3.39 -4.28
C VAL A 5 10.34 3.34 -5.68
N GLN A 6 10.71 2.31 -6.45
CA GLN A 6 10.06 2.01 -7.71
C GLN A 6 8.70 1.38 -7.42
N CYS A 7 7.64 2.18 -7.45
CA CYS A 7 6.34 1.74 -7.00
C CYS A 7 5.65 0.84 -8.01
N VAL A 8 5.28 -0.36 -7.59
CA VAL A 8 4.60 -1.35 -8.46
C VAL A 8 3.19 -0.92 -8.90
N VAL A 9 2.52 -0.07 -8.12
CA VAL A 9 1.13 0.38 -8.37
C VAL A 9 1.08 1.45 -9.45
N ILE A 10 1.93 2.47 -9.33
CA ILE A 10 1.96 3.63 -10.24
C ILE A 10 3.03 3.51 -11.34
N LYS A 11 3.87 2.47 -11.26
CA LYS A 11 4.93 2.13 -12.23
C LYS A 11 5.98 3.23 -12.44
N HIS A 12 6.22 4.05 -11.42
CA HIS A 12 7.27 5.07 -11.43
C HIS A 12 7.91 5.22 -10.05
N GLU A 13 9.03 5.93 -10.00
CA GLU A 13 9.73 6.23 -8.75
C GLU A 13 8.96 7.30 -7.97
N ALA A 14 8.74 7.05 -6.67
CA ALA A 14 8.03 7.95 -5.79
C ALA A 14 8.47 7.76 -4.33
N PRO A 15 8.12 8.69 -3.43
CA PRO A 15 8.42 8.55 -2.01
C PRO A 15 7.79 7.28 -1.42
N GLY A 16 8.62 6.42 -0.85
CA GLY A 16 8.26 5.21 -0.12
C GLY A 16 7.50 5.49 1.17
N LEU A 17 6.88 4.44 1.71
CA LEU A 17 6.21 4.49 3.01
C LEU A 17 7.19 4.86 4.14
N GLU A 18 6.70 5.56 5.16
CA GLU A 18 7.50 5.95 6.35
C GLU A 18 7.73 4.79 7.32
N ARG A 19 6.77 3.88 7.39
CA ARG A 19 6.80 2.72 8.27
C ARG A 19 6.18 1.52 7.56
N ILE A 20 6.54 0.34 8.05
CA ILE A 20 5.96 -0.92 7.58
C ILE A 20 4.47 -0.94 8.00
N PRO A 21 3.53 -1.13 7.06
CA PRO A 21 2.09 -1.03 7.36
C PRO A 21 1.55 -2.25 8.11
N TYR A 22 2.16 -3.41 7.92
CA TYR A 22 1.75 -4.68 8.53
C TYR A 22 2.97 -5.46 9.03
N PRO A 23 2.86 -6.27 10.08
CA PRO A 23 3.94 -7.15 10.48
C PRO A 23 4.18 -8.27 9.44
N GLY A 24 5.39 -8.84 9.44
CA GLY A 24 5.77 -9.98 8.61
C GLY A 24 6.29 -9.62 7.21
N GLU A 25 6.57 -10.67 6.43
CA GLU A 25 7.18 -10.56 5.09
C GLU A 25 6.33 -9.75 4.11
N LEU A 26 4.99 -9.84 4.22
CA LEU A 26 4.09 -9.06 3.36
C LEU A 26 4.27 -7.56 3.58
N GLY A 27 4.29 -7.13 4.84
CA GLY A 27 4.50 -5.72 5.17
C GLY A 27 5.86 -5.23 4.70
N LYS A 28 6.91 -6.06 4.84
CA LYS A 28 8.24 -5.76 4.32
C LYS A 28 8.23 -5.59 2.80
N ARG A 29 7.58 -6.49 2.05
CA ARG A 29 7.44 -6.38 0.59
C ARG A 29 6.69 -5.11 0.17
N ILE A 30 5.61 -4.76 0.89
CA ILE A 30 4.85 -3.53 0.63
C ILE A 30 5.73 -2.31 0.90
N TYR A 31 6.40 -2.28 2.05
CA TYR A 31 7.33 -1.21 2.39
C TYR A 31 8.43 -1.08 1.33
N GLU A 32 8.96 -2.19 0.81
CA GLU A 32 10.02 -2.24 -0.20
C GLU A 32 9.60 -1.75 -1.59
N ASN A 33 8.37 -2.08 -2.02
CA ASN A 33 7.95 -1.95 -3.43
C ASN A 33 6.79 -0.98 -3.67
N VAL A 34 6.22 -0.36 -2.62
CA VAL A 34 5.03 0.51 -2.74
C VAL A 34 5.33 1.90 -2.19
N SER A 35 5.00 2.92 -2.98
CA SER A 35 5.10 4.32 -2.58
C SER A 35 3.91 4.77 -1.73
N LYS A 36 4.04 5.90 -1.03
CA LYS A 36 2.93 6.54 -0.30
C LYS A 36 1.71 6.75 -1.18
N GLU A 37 1.92 7.22 -2.41
CA GLU A 37 0.83 7.44 -3.36
C GLU A 37 0.18 6.13 -3.80
N GLY A 38 0.98 5.12 -4.15
CA GLY A 38 0.46 3.80 -4.54
C GLY A 38 -0.34 3.15 -3.42
N TRP A 39 0.11 3.32 -2.17
CA TRP A 39 -0.59 2.83 -0.98
C TRP A 39 -1.93 3.53 -0.76
N ALA A 40 -2.00 4.86 -0.94
CA ALA A 40 -3.25 5.60 -0.82
C ALA A 40 -4.30 5.15 -1.87
N ARG A 41 -3.87 4.93 -3.12
CA ARG A 41 -4.74 4.38 -4.18
C ARG A 41 -5.24 2.98 -3.83
N TRP A 42 -4.37 2.14 -3.29
CA TRP A 42 -4.74 0.78 -2.84
C TRP A 42 -5.79 0.81 -1.73
N LEU A 43 -5.65 1.67 -0.72
CA LEU A 43 -6.61 1.79 0.38
C LEU A 43 -7.99 2.25 -0.11
N GLN A 44 -8.04 3.18 -1.07
CA GLN A 44 -9.30 3.59 -1.70
C GLN A 44 -9.95 2.42 -2.44
N HIS A 45 -9.17 1.65 -3.20
CA HIS A 45 -9.68 0.47 -3.91
C HIS A 45 -10.17 -0.59 -2.93
N GLN A 46 -9.44 -0.86 -1.84
CA GLN A 46 -9.87 -1.75 -0.77
C GLN A 46 -11.22 -1.29 -0.17
N THR A 47 -11.37 0.00 0.11
CA THR A 47 -12.61 0.57 0.66
C THR A 47 -13.79 0.38 -0.30
N MET A 48 -13.56 0.57 -1.62
CA MET A 48 -14.56 0.31 -2.65
C MET A 48 -15.02 -1.15 -2.62
N LEU A 49 -14.08 -2.11 -2.61
CA LEU A 49 -14.39 -3.54 -2.57
C LEU A 49 -15.12 -3.93 -1.28
N ILE A 50 -14.69 -3.40 -0.13
CA ILE A 50 -15.37 -3.63 1.16
C ILE A 50 -16.84 -3.20 1.07
N ASN A 51 -17.11 -2.02 0.51
CA ASN A 51 -18.46 -1.49 0.41
C ASN A 51 -19.31 -2.24 -0.62
N GLU A 52 -18.77 -2.54 -1.80
CA GLU A 52 -19.49 -3.24 -2.88
C GLU A 52 -19.87 -4.67 -2.49
N TYR A 53 -18.92 -5.40 -1.88
CA TYR A 53 -19.11 -6.80 -1.51
C TYR A 53 -19.57 -6.98 -0.06
N ARG A 54 -19.79 -5.89 0.69
CA ARG A 54 -20.11 -5.88 2.12
C ARG A 54 -19.18 -6.77 2.95
N LEU A 55 -17.88 -6.69 2.66
CA LEU A 55 -16.87 -7.48 3.34
C LEU A 55 -16.58 -6.89 4.71
N THR A 56 -16.39 -7.75 5.70
CA THR A 56 -15.88 -7.31 7.00
C THR A 56 -14.36 -7.31 6.93
N PRO A 57 -13.67 -6.19 7.19
CA PRO A 57 -12.20 -6.12 7.12
C PRO A 57 -11.47 -6.91 8.22
N ILE A 58 -12.21 -7.61 9.09
CA ILE A 58 -11.70 -8.30 10.27
C ILE A 58 -12.42 -9.66 10.39
N GLU A 59 -11.63 -10.74 10.33
CA GLU A 59 -11.79 -11.95 11.14
C GLU A 59 -10.50 -12.15 11.93
#